data_AF-A0A971WXH9-F1
#
_entry.id   AF-A0A971WXH9-F1
#
_cell.length_a   1.000
_cell.length_b   1.000
_cell.length_c   1.000
_cell.angle_alpha   90.00
_cell.angle_beta   90.00
_cell.angle_gamma   90.00
#
_symmetry.space_group_name_H-M   'P 1'
#
loop_
_entity.id
_entity.type
_entity.pdbx_description
1 polymer ?
#
loop_
_entity_poly.entity_id
_entity_poly.type
_entity_poly.pdbx_seq_one_letter_code
_entity_poly.pdbx_strand_id
1 'polypeptide(L)'
;MYLLGEQPAYADKLINRLKAIPRELLEGLQPCAEPIEIEQCTNLSSLLPNHHLFLIDSGLIHTFIDSRPFFYLQEGDLLGLRQDFEFPAYQYSSEETIRLLPYERRDVFKHIAACSDRQELFTFYLLGHSALLTDALARLKQPEIRPATGFQSFAAGEELIHQGDIADNVFIIIEGHAEAWVNGEKVGDVEKDEIFGAMAVFTEERRNATVIASEPCTVMVIPKDQFLSLMHNNPRIAHSLIESMARRIDLMNQEITSLRHKLKDQESTD
;
A
#
# COMPACT_ATOMS: atom_id res chain seq x y z
N MET A 1 -10.99 -3.12 20.57
CA MET A 1 -10.22 -2.57 19.43
C MET A 1 -10.99 -2.91 18.18
N TYR A 2 -11.31 -1.91 17.35
CA TYR A 2 -12.00 -2.11 16.07
C TYR A 2 -11.12 -1.64 14.91
N LEU A 3 -10.94 -2.48 13.90
CA LEU A 3 -10.06 -2.20 12.75
C LEU A 3 -10.80 -1.39 11.67
N LEU A 4 -10.06 -0.55 10.96
CA LEU A 4 -10.55 0.16 9.78
C LEU A 4 -10.61 -0.76 8.55
N GLY A 5 -11.69 -0.68 7.77
CA GLY A 5 -11.86 -1.41 6.50
C GLY A 5 -12.67 -2.71 6.61
N GLU A 6 -12.63 -3.52 5.54
CA GLU A 6 -13.30 -4.83 5.49
C GLU A 6 -12.63 -5.84 6.43
N GLN A 7 -13.44 -6.47 7.29
CA GLN A 7 -12.99 -7.45 8.27
C GLN A 7 -13.48 -8.86 7.91
N PRO A 8 -12.70 -9.93 8.15
CA PRO A 8 -13.15 -11.30 7.90
C PRO A 8 -14.18 -11.74 8.95
N ALA A 9 -15.03 -12.70 8.58
CA ALA A 9 -16.13 -13.17 9.43
C ALA A 9 -15.69 -13.72 10.82
N TYR A 10 -14.43 -14.13 11.00
CA TYR A 10 -13.93 -14.54 12.31
C TYR A 10 -13.49 -13.35 13.19
N ALA A 11 -13.14 -12.20 12.59
CA ALA A 11 -12.64 -11.04 13.32
C ALA A 11 -13.72 -10.47 14.24
N ASP A 12 -14.98 -10.43 13.82
CA ASP A 12 -16.09 -9.98 14.67
C ASP A 12 -16.21 -10.82 15.95
N LYS A 13 -16.11 -12.15 15.82
CA LYS A 13 -16.15 -13.06 16.98
C LYS A 13 -14.97 -12.82 17.91
N LEU A 14 -13.78 -12.62 17.34
CA LEU A 14 -12.57 -12.36 18.12
C LEU A 14 -12.64 -11.00 18.82
N ILE A 15 -13.03 -9.93 18.13
CA ILE A 15 -13.21 -8.58 18.67
C ILE A 15 -14.21 -8.61 19.83
N ASN A 16 -15.34 -9.29 19.66
CA ASN A 16 -16.35 -9.42 20.72
C ASN A 16 -15.80 -10.17 21.93
N ARG A 17 -15.03 -11.26 21.74
CA ARG A 17 -14.38 -11.95 22.86
C ARG A 17 -13.37 -11.04 23.56
N LEU A 18 -12.52 -10.34 22.80
CA LEU A 18 -11.50 -9.45 23.34
C LEU A 18 -12.09 -8.29 24.14
N LYS A 19 -13.25 -7.75 23.72
CA LYS A 19 -13.95 -6.63 24.39
C LYS A 19 -14.39 -6.99 25.82
N ALA A 20 -14.70 -8.26 26.10
CA ALA A 20 -15.14 -8.70 27.43
C ALA A 20 -13.97 -8.89 28.41
N ILE A 21 -12.78 -9.23 27.90
CA ILE A 21 -11.64 -9.68 28.71
C ILE A 21 -11.15 -8.64 29.71
N PRO A 22 -11.01 -7.34 29.38
CA PRO A 22 -10.54 -6.35 30.35
C PRO A 22 -11.35 -6.30 31.64
N ARG A 23 -12.68 -6.46 31.56
CA ARG A 23 -13.53 -6.51 32.77
C ARG A 23 -13.26 -7.78 33.59
N GLU A 24 -13.12 -8.94 32.93
CA GLU A 24 -12.75 -10.21 33.58
C GLU A 24 -11.36 -10.11 34.25
N LEU A 25 -10.39 -9.46 33.59
CA LEU A 25 -9.03 -9.27 34.12
C LEU A 25 -9.02 -8.39 35.37
N LEU A 26 -9.86 -7.36 35.40
CA LEU A 26 -9.95 -6.38 36.48
C LEU A 26 -10.92 -6.80 37.59
N GLU A 27 -11.63 -7.93 37.44
CA GLU A 27 -12.59 -8.39 38.45
C GLU A 27 -11.91 -8.58 39.81
N GLY A 28 -12.48 -7.92 40.83
CA GLY A 28 -11.94 -7.90 42.20
C GLY A 28 -10.87 -6.85 42.47
N LEU A 29 -10.42 -6.09 41.45
CA LEU A 29 -9.53 -4.94 41.62
C LEU A 29 -10.35 -3.65 41.58
N GLN A 30 -10.10 -2.74 42.52
CA GLN A 30 -10.80 -1.45 42.57
C GLN A 30 -10.04 -0.38 41.76
N PRO A 31 -10.76 0.55 41.10
CA PRO A 31 -10.16 1.75 40.53
C PRO A 31 -9.36 2.54 41.57
N CYS A 32 -8.29 3.20 41.15
CA CYS A 32 -7.44 3.98 42.05
C CYS A 32 -7.95 5.41 42.30
N ALA A 33 -8.89 5.87 41.48
CA ALA A 33 -9.53 7.18 41.59
C ALA A 33 -10.93 7.15 40.97
N GLU A 34 -11.67 8.26 41.13
CA GLU A 34 -12.97 8.46 40.49
C GLU A 34 -12.86 8.43 38.95
N PRO A 35 -13.94 8.04 38.25
CA PRO A 35 -13.99 8.03 36.80
C PRO A 35 -13.72 9.41 36.22
N ILE A 36 -12.90 9.46 35.15
CA ILE A 36 -12.52 10.69 34.47
C ILE A 36 -13.43 10.85 33.24
N GLU A 37 -14.10 11.99 33.14
CA GLU A 37 -14.88 12.36 31.96
C GLU A 37 -14.15 13.42 31.15
N ILE A 38 -14.05 13.21 29.83
CA ILE A 38 -13.38 14.10 28.89
C ILE A 38 -14.32 14.32 27.72
N GLU A 39 -14.72 15.56 27.47
CA GLU A 39 -15.72 15.91 26.43
C GLU A 39 -15.21 15.65 25.01
N GLN A 40 -14.31 16.48 24.50
CA GLN A 40 -13.68 16.30 23.19
C GLN A 40 -12.21 16.65 23.34
N CYS A 41 -11.35 15.84 22.73
CA CYS A 41 -9.92 16.04 22.85
C CYS A 41 -9.19 15.63 21.57
N THR A 42 -8.29 16.50 21.12
CA THR A 42 -7.40 16.22 19.98
C THR A 42 -6.15 15.44 20.38
N ASN A 43 -5.76 15.51 21.66
CA ASN A 43 -4.63 14.76 22.21
C ASN A 43 -4.93 14.31 23.64
N LEU A 44 -5.41 13.08 23.78
CA LEU A 44 -5.71 12.47 25.06
C LEU A 44 -4.42 12.08 25.82
N SER A 45 -3.32 11.76 25.13
CA SER A 45 -2.06 11.34 25.76
C SER A 45 -1.47 12.43 26.67
N SER A 46 -1.67 13.71 26.37
CA SER A 46 -1.21 14.82 27.22
C SER A 46 -2.04 15.02 28.48
N LEU A 47 -3.25 14.46 28.54
CA LEU A 47 -4.20 14.65 29.64
C LEU A 47 -4.14 13.49 30.65
N LEU A 48 -3.61 12.34 30.25
CA LEU A 48 -3.63 11.12 31.05
C LEU A 48 -2.27 10.82 31.67
N PRO A 49 -2.22 10.45 32.96
CA PRO A 49 -0.99 10.00 33.62
C PRO A 49 -0.38 8.74 32.97
N ASN A 50 0.94 8.78 32.74
CA ASN A 50 1.70 7.68 32.16
C ASN A 50 1.92 6.46 33.10
N HIS A 51 1.41 6.49 34.33
CA HIS A 51 1.51 5.38 35.28
C HIS A 51 0.17 4.66 35.51
N HIS A 52 -0.88 5.09 34.80
CA HIS A 52 -2.21 4.50 34.87
C HIS A 52 -2.53 3.65 33.64
N LEU A 53 -3.37 2.65 33.89
CA LEU A 53 -4.17 1.98 32.87
C LEU A 53 -5.60 2.48 33.00
N PHE A 54 -6.29 2.63 31.87
CA PHE A 54 -7.68 3.06 31.87
C PHE A 54 -8.54 2.00 31.21
N LEU A 55 -9.61 1.60 31.88
CA LEU A 55 -10.71 0.89 31.24
C LEU A 55 -11.67 1.93 30.66
N ILE A 56 -11.98 1.81 29.37
CA ILE A 56 -12.96 2.69 28.73
C ILE A 56 -14.35 2.25 29.19
N ASP A 57 -15.03 3.09 29.94
CA ASP A 57 -16.40 2.86 30.43
C ASP A 57 -17.42 3.26 29.36
N SER A 58 -17.19 4.36 28.65
CA SER A 58 -17.99 4.78 27.51
C SER A 58 -17.20 5.66 26.53
N GLY A 59 -17.67 5.69 25.28
CA GLY A 59 -17.14 6.53 24.19
C GLY A 59 -16.13 5.82 23.29
N LEU A 60 -15.71 6.51 22.23
CA LEU A 60 -14.87 6.04 21.14
C LEU A 60 -13.59 6.87 21.05
N ILE A 61 -12.44 6.21 21.01
CA ILE A 61 -11.13 6.85 20.90
C ILE A 61 -10.49 6.43 19.58
N HIS A 62 -10.09 7.42 18.79
CA HIS A 62 -9.37 7.25 17.54
C HIS A 62 -7.87 7.17 17.83
N THR A 63 -7.19 6.20 17.24
CA THR A 63 -5.73 6.03 17.41
C THR A 63 -4.99 6.31 16.11
N PHE A 64 -3.87 7.04 16.24
CA PHE A 64 -3.04 7.46 15.11
C PHE A 64 -1.56 7.16 15.36
N ILE A 65 -0.85 6.84 14.27
CA ILE A 65 0.61 6.79 14.19
C ILE A 65 1.01 7.66 13.00
N ASP A 66 1.88 8.66 13.20
CA ASP A 66 2.31 9.61 12.15
C ASP A 66 1.12 10.20 11.35
N SER A 67 0.07 10.62 12.08
CA SER A 67 -1.20 11.14 11.53
C SER A 67 -2.02 10.16 10.68
N ARG A 68 -1.65 8.88 10.63
CA ARG A 68 -2.42 7.82 9.96
C ARG A 68 -3.33 7.13 10.97
N PRO A 69 -4.66 7.13 10.77
CA PRO A 69 -5.56 6.41 11.65
C PRO A 69 -5.36 4.91 11.48
N PHE A 70 -5.36 4.17 12.59
CA PHE A 70 -5.02 2.75 12.59
C PHE A 70 -6.16 1.86 13.10
N PHE A 71 -6.70 2.16 14.27
CA PHE A 71 -7.86 1.48 14.85
C PHE A 71 -8.60 2.37 15.85
N TYR A 72 -9.80 1.95 16.24
CA TYR A 72 -10.57 2.57 17.32
C TYR A 72 -10.49 1.75 18.61
N LEU A 73 -10.46 2.42 19.75
CA LEU A 73 -10.74 1.85 21.06
C LEU A 73 -12.14 2.30 21.48
N GLN A 74 -12.89 1.42 22.12
CA GLN A 74 -14.27 1.69 22.56
C GLN A 74 -14.49 1.17 23.97
N GLU A 75 -15.71 1.32 24.48
CA GLU A 75 -16.14 0.72 25.74
C GLU A 75 -15.62 -0.73 25.91
N GLY A 76 -15.06 -1.03 27.07
CA GLY A 76 -14.51 -2.33 27.41
C GLY A 76 -13.05 -2.52 27.00
N ASP A 77 -12.46 -1.65 26.17
CA ASP A 77 -11.03 -1.72 25.85
C ASP A 77 -10.14 -1.09 26.94
N LEU A 78 -8.87 -1.51 26.97
CA LEU A 78 -7.84 -0.92 27.83
C LEU A 78 -6.97 0.09 27.08
N LEU A 79 -6.78 1.26 27.69
CA LEU A 79 -5.84 2.29 27.28
C LEU A 79 -4.62 2.31 28.23
N GLY A 80 -3.44 2.60 27.69
CA GLY A 80 -2.20 2.74 28.45
C GLY A 80 -1.31 1.49 28.51
N LEU A 81 -1.69 0.37 27.87
CA LEU A 81 -0.89 -0.86 27.90
C LEU A 81 0.52 -0.69 27.30
N ARG A 82 0.67 0.12 26.24
CA ARG A 82 1.93 0.33 25.48
C ARG A 82 2.86 1.43 26.04
N GLN A 83 2.87 1.70 27.34
CA GLN A 83 3.80 2.66 27.95
C GLN A 83 5.24 2.11 28.01
N ASP A 84 6.23 3.01 27.97
CA ASP A 84 7.65 2.76 28.26
C ASP A 84 8.39 1.79 27.33
N PHE A 85 7.88 1.58 26.12
CA PHE A 85 8.60 0.87 25.06
C PHE A 85 9.22 1.87 24.08
N GLU A 86 10.35 1.52 23.45
CA GLU A 86 10.95 2.25 22.32
C GLU A 86 10.11 2.15 21.02
N PHE A 87 8.78 2.22 21.15
CA PHE A 87 7.84 2.23 20.03
C PHE A 87 7.37 3.66 19.73
N PRO A 88 6.94 3.94 18.48
CA PRO A 88 6.27 5.20 18.17
C PRO A 88 5.06 5.43 19.09
N ALA A 89 4.97 6.62 19.68
CA ALA A 89 3.87 6.96 20.57
C ALA A 89 2.56 7.05 19.78
N TYR A 90 1.52 6.39 20.28
CA TYR A 90 0.18 6.56 19.73
C TYR A 90 -0.35 7.94 20.11
N GLN A 91 -0.93 8.62 19.13
CA GLN A 91 -1.77 9.78 19.37
C GLN A 91 -3.22 9.30 19.49
N TYR A 92 -3.92 9.82 20.48
CA TYR A 92 -5.30 9.46 20.77
C TYR A 92 -6.16 10.71 20.69
N SER A 93 -7.29 10.64 19.98
CA SER A 93 -8.28 11.71 19.95
C SER A 93 -9.69 11.16 20.14
N SER A 94 -10.62 12.01 20.54
CA SER A 94 -12.05 11.69 20.58
C SER A 94 -12.85 12.91 20.13
N GLU A 95 -13.89 12.64 19.35
CA GLU A 95 -14.90 13.61 18.91
C GLU A 95 -16.17 13.56 19.78
N GLU A 96 -16.23 12.63 20.73
CA GLU A 96 -17.34 12.47 21.68
C GLU A 96 -16.86 12.32 23.12
N THR A 97 -17.77 12.52 24.08
CA THR A 97 -17.46 12.40 25.50
C THR A 97 -17.04 10.97 25.83
N ILE A 98 -15.83 10.84 26.38
CA ILE A 98 -15.30 9.57 26.87
C ILE A 98 -15.30 9.54 28.40
N ARG A 99 -15.54 8.36 28.94
CA ARG A 99 -15.48 8.08 30.39
C ARG A 99 -14.48 6.97 30.65
N LEU A 100 -13.50 7.26 31.51
CA LEU A 100 -12.34 6.40 31.76
C LEU A 100 -12.26 6.03 33.24
N LEU A 101 -12.07 4.74 33.52
CA LEU A 101 -11.84 4.22 34.87
C LEU A 101 -10.34 4.02 35.10
N PRO A 102 -9.71 4.79 36.00
CA PRO A 102 -8.27 4.72 36.22
C PRO A 102 -7.88 3.58 37.17
N TYR A 103 -6.82 2.86 36.82
CA TYR A 103 -6.19 1.84 37.65
C TYR A 103 -4.68 2.08 37.72
N GLU A 104 -4.10 1.86 38.89
CA GLU A 104 -2.64 1.84 39.05
C GLU A 104 -2.06 0.70 38.22
N ARG A 105 -1.23 1.03 37.22
CA ARG A 105 -0.68 0.05 36.27
C ARG A 105 0.00 -1.10 36.99
N ARG A 106 0.81 -0.78 38.00
CA ARG A 106 1.56 -1.76 38.79
C ARG A 106 0.63 -2.76 39.48
N ASP A 107 -0.51 -2.30 39.98
CA ASP A 107 -1.43 -3.14 40.73
C ASP A 107 -2.28 -4.01 39.80
N VAL A 108 -2.63 -3.52 38.60
CA VAL A 108 -3.21 -4.36 37.54
C VAL A 108 -2.30 -5.53 37.20
N PHE A 109 -1.01 -5.29 36.94
CA PHE A 109 -0.09 -6.38 36.60
C PHE A 109 0.16 -7.34 37.75
N LYS A 110 0.24 -6.86 39.00
CA LYS A 110 0.30 -7.73 40.18
C LYS A 110 -0.97 -8.59 40.30
N HIS A 111 -2.14 -8.01 40.09
CA HIS A 111 -3.43 -8.68 40.18
C HIS A 111 -3.58 -9.78 39.12
N ILE A 112 -3.13 -9.51 37.90
CA ILE A 112 -3.05 -10.51 36.83
C ILE A 112 -2.05 -11.61 37.21
N ALA A 113 -0.84 -11.23 37.65
CA ALA A 113 0.20 -12.19 38.01
C ALA A 113 -0.19 -13.09 39.19
N ALA A 114 -1.08 -12.65 40.08
CA ALA A 114 -1.51 -13.42 41.24
C ALA A 114 -2.46 -14.60 40.92
N CYS A 115 -2.99 -14.70 39.70
CA CYS A 115 -3.94 -15.75 39.31
C CYS A 115 -3.60 -16.33 37.93
N SER A 116 -3.42 -17.66 37.85
CA SER A 116 -3.11 -18.36 36.59
C SER A 116 -4.13 -18.08 35.50
N ASP A 117 -5.41 -18.08 35.84
CA ASP A 117 -6.50 -17.93 34.87
C ASP A 117 -6.48 -16.52 34.27
N ARG A 118 -6.15 -15.49 35.09
CA ARG A 118 -5.97 -14.12 34.59
C ARG A 118 -4.73 -13.98 33.71
N GLN A 119 -3.63 -14.69 34.03
CA GLN A 119 -2.44 -14.70 33.18
C GLN A 119 -2.73 -15.31 31.81
N GLU A 120 -3.45 -16.43 31.77
CA GLU A 120 -3.87 -17.07 30.53
C GLU A 120 -4.79 -16.14 29.73
N LEU A 121 -5.77 -15.53 30.40
CA LEU A 121 -6.71 -14.60 29.78
C LEU A 121 -6.03 -13.35 29.23
N PHE A 122 -5.05 -12.80 29.94
CA PHE A 122 -4.25 -11.67 29.49
C PHE A 122 -3.36 -12.05 28.30
N THR A 123 -2.80 -13.26 28.31
CA THR A 123 -2.03 -13.78 27.17
C THR A 123 -2.92 -13.93 25.94
N PHE A 124 -4.11 -14.50 26.09
CA PHE A 124 -5.11 -14.58 25.02
C PHE A 124 -5.51 -13.20 24.50
N TYR A 125 -5.69 -12.22 25.39
CA TYR A 125 -5.99 -10.84 25.02
C TYR A 125 -4.90 -10.24 24.12
N LEU A 126 -3.64 -10.36 24.52
CA LEU A 126 -2.50 -9.87 23.73
C LEU A 126 -2.35 -10.60 22.39
N LEU A 127 -2.50 -11.93 22.38
CA LEU A 127 -2.45 -12.74 21.15
C LEU A 127 -3.57 -12.38 20.19
N GLY A 128 -4.79 -12.18 20.69
CA GLY A 128 -5.92 -11.80 19.85
C GLY A 128 -5.74 -10.42 19.20
N HIS A 129 -5.24 -9.43 19.93
CA HIS A 129 -4.87 -8.13 19.34
C HIS A 129 -3.79 -8.27 18.28
N SER A 130 -2.74 -9.07 18.55
CA SER A 130 -1.68 -9.33 17.57
C SER A 130 -2.22 -10.01 16.31
N ALA A 131 -3.13 -10.98 16.44
CA ALA A 131 -3.77 -11.65 15.31
C ALA A 131 -4.62 -10.68 14.46
N LEU A 132 -5.40 -9.80 15.10
CA LEU A 132 -6.18 -8.77 14.42
C LEU A 132 -5.28 -7.81 13.63
N LEU A 133 -4.20 -7.32 14.24
CA LEU A 133 -3.24 -6.43 13.57
C LEU A 133 -2.50 -7.12 12.42
N THR A 134 -2.16 -8.40 12.57
CA THR A 134 -1.49 -9.18 11.52
C THR A 134 -2.40 -9.37 10.31
N ASP A 135 -3.67 -9.69 10.53
CA ASP A 135 -4.66 -9.81 9.45
C ASP A 135 -4.93 -8.45 8.78
N ALA A 136 -5.05 -7.37 9.56
CA ALA A 136 -5.16 -6.02 9.03
C ALA A 136 -3.98 -5.68 8.11
N LEU A 137 -2.75 -5.99 8.55
CA LEU A 137 -1.54 -5.78 7.75
C LEU A 137 -1.54 -6.63 6.49
N ALA A 138 -1.94 -7.90 6.56
CA ALA A 138 -2.01 -8.79 5.41
C ALA A 138 -2.97 -8.26 4.34
N ARG A 139 -4.06 -7.59 4.75
CA ARG A 139 -5.04 -6.98 3.84
C ARG A 139 -4.59 -5.63 3.29
N LEU A 140 -3.87 -4.84 4.09
CA LEU A 140 -3.26 -3.59 3.63
C LEU A 140 -2.08 -3.84 2.69
N LYS A 141 -1.38 -4.96 2.85
CA LYS A 141 -0.30 -5.36 1.97
C LYS A 141 -0.88 -5.76 0.63
N GLN A 142 -0.68 -4.91 -0.38
CA GLN A 142 -0.99 -5.26 -1.75
C GLN A 142 -0.27 -6.57 -2.10
N PRO A 143 -0.95 -7.54 -2.73
CA PRO A 143 -0.28 -8.75 -3.18
C PRO A 143 0.87 -8.35 -4.11
N GLU A 144 2.09 -8.78 -3.79
CA GLU A 144 3.21 -8.67 -4.72
C GLU A 144 2.85 -9.50 -5.96
N ILE A 145 2.36 -8.82 -7.01
CA ILE A 145 2.22 -9.42 -8.33
C ILE A 145 3.64 -9.60 -8.85
N ARG A 146 4.19 -10.81 -8.64
CA ARG A 146 5.36 -11.25 -9.38
C ARG A 146 4.87 -11.57 -10.79
N PRO A 147 5.29 -10.84 -11.84
CA PRO A 147 4.90 -11.19 -13.18
C PRO A 147 5.30 -12.65 -13.43
N ALA A 148 4.31 -13.49 -13.73
CA ALA A 148 4.49 -14.94 -13.82
C ALA A 148 5.31 -15.36 -15.06
N THR A 149 5.53 -14.43 -15.99
CA THR A 149 6.19 -14.62 -17.27
C THR A 149 7.58 -13.99 -17.21
N GLY A 150 8.57 -14.86 -17.07
CA GLY A 150 9.95 -14.50 -16.79
C GLY A 150 10.64 -13.71 -17.90
N PHE A 151 11.82 -13.20 -17.56
CA PHE A 151 12.76 -12.57 -18.48
C PHE A 151 13.01 -13.47 -19.70
N GLN A 152 12.96 -12.89 -20.88
CA GLN A 152 13.33 -13.52 -22.15
C GLN A 152 14.60 -12.86 -22.66
N SER A 153 15.51 -13.68 -23.22
CA SER A 153 16.73 -13.19 -23.86
C SER A 153 16.58 -13.24 -25.36
N PHE A 154 16.97 -12.16 -26.04
CA PHE A 154 16.94 -12.00 -27.48
C PHE A 154 18.36 -11.71 -27.98
N ALA A 155 18.77 -12.38 -29.05
CA ALA A 155 20.01 -12.05 -29.75
C ALA A 155 19.83 -10.81 -30.64
N ALA A 156 20.94 -10.18 -31.02
CA ALA A 156 20.90 -9.09 -32.00
C ALA A 156 20.28 -9.59 -33.33
N GLY A 157 19.33 -8.83 -33.86
CA GLY A 157 18.55 -9.12 -35.05
C GLY A 157 17.25 -9.88 -34.80
N GLU A 158 16.97 -10.35 -33.58
CA GLU A 158 15.71 -11.04 -33.28
C GLU A 158 14.55 -10.06 -33.10
N GLU A 159 13.36 -10.46 -33.55
CA GLU A 159 12.13 -9.68 -33.40
C GLU A 159 11.49 -9.93 -32.03
N LEU A 160 11.26 -8.85 -31.27
CA LEU A 160 10.54 -8.86 -30.00
C LEU A 160 9.03 -8.72 -30.22
N ILE A 161 8.65 -7.93 -31.23
CA ILE A 161 7.27 -7.64 -31.63
C ILE A 161 7.23 -7.60 -33.15
N HIS A 162 6.21 -8.19 -33.76
CA HIS A 162 5.93 -8.04 -35.18
C HIS A 162 4.76 -7.09 -35.43
N GLN A 163 4.90 -6.18 -36.40
CA GLN A 163 3.83 -5.27 -36.81
C GLN A 163 2.61 -6.05 -37.30
N GLY A 164 1.41 -5.66 -36.86
CA GLY A 164 0.16 -6.32 -37.23
C GLY A 164 -0.26 -7.46 -36.29
N ASP A 165 0.59 -7.92 -35.38
CA ASP A 165 0.23 -8.95 -34.41
C ASP A 165 -0.83 -8.49 -33.40
N ILE A 166 -1.48 -9.46 -32.76
CA ILE A 166 -2.37 -9.21 -31.63
C ILE A 166 -1.52 -8.88 -30.40
N ALA A 167 -1.96 -7.90 -29.62
CA ALA A 167 -1.23 -7.40 -28.47
C ALA A 167 -1.77 -7.95 -27.14
N ASP A 168 -1.21 -9.08 -26.70
CA ASP A 168 -1.59 -9.71 -25.42
C ASP A 168 -0.56 -9.47 -24.30
N ASN A 169 0.57 -8.82 -24.62
CA ASN A 169 1.69 -8.59 -23.69
C ASN A 169 2.26 -7.17 -23.82
N VAL A 170 2.87 -6.69 -22.74
CA VAL A 170 3.69 -5.47 -22.66
C VAL A 170 5.10 -5.88 -22.29
N PHE A 171 6.09 -5.11 -22.73
CA PHE A 171 7.50 -5.47 -22.59
C PHE A 171 8.28 -4.34 -21.92
N ILE A 172 9.34 -4.71 -21.20
CA ILE A 172 10.31 -3.77 -20.62
C ILE A 172 11.72 -4.27 -20.92
N ILE A 173 12.58 -3.42 -21.50
CA ILE A 173 14.00 -3.77 -21.67
C ILE A 173 14.70 -3.64 -20.33
N ILE A 174 15.35 -4.70 -19.87
CA ILE A 174 16.09 -4.73 -18.60
C ILE A 174 17.57 -4.50 -18.87
N GLU A 175 18.05 -5.00 -20.01
CA GLU A 175 19.40 -4.85 -20.50
C GLU A 175 19.39 -4.98 -22.03
N GLY A 176 20.25 -4.23 -22.72
CA GLY A 176 20.33 -4.17 -24.18
C GLY A 176 19.64 -2.95 -24.79
N HIS A 177 19.52 -2.97 -26.12
CA HIS A 177 18.97 -1.91 -26.96
C HIS A 177 18.17 -2.52 -28.10
N ALA A 178 17.03 -1.92 -28.44
CA ALA A 178 16.20 -2.33 -29.57
C ALA A 178 15.74 -1.14 -30.40
N GLU A 179 15.29 -1.43 -31.62
CA GLU A 179 14.83 -0.44 -32.58
C GLU A 179 13.39 -0.74 -33.00
N ALA A 180 12.59 0.31 -33.14
CA ALA A 180 11.22 0.22 -33.65
C ALA A 180 11.18 0.57 -35.14
N TRP A 181 10.49 -0.26 -35.91
CA TRP A 181 10.38 -0.19 -37.37
C TRP A 181 8.92 -0.22 -37.80
N VAL A 182 8.53 0.63 -38.74
CA VAL A 182 7.19 0.65 -39.33
C VAL A 182 7.32 0.57 -40.83
N ASN A 183 6.73 -0.45 -41.45
CA ASN A 183 6.78 -0.67 -42.90
C ASN A 183 8.22 -0.66 -43.49
N GLY A 184 9.21 -1.10 -42.71
CA GLY A 184 10.62 -1.14 -43.12
C GLY A 184 11.42 0.13 -42.85
N GLU A 185 10.82 1.18 -42.29
CA GLU A 185 11.53 2.40 -41.87
C GLU A 185 11.73 2.43 -40.36
N LYS A 186 12.95 2.78 -39.90
CA LYS A 186 13.23 2.95 -38.47
C LYS A 186 12.52 4.21 -37.97
N VAL A 187 11.65 4.05 -36.97
CA VAL A 187 10.85 5.14 -36.38
C VAL A 187 11.32 5.52 -34.98
N GLY A 188 12.36 4.87 -34.47
CA GLY A 188 13.01 5.25 -33.22
C GLY A 188 13.66 4.09 -32.51
N ASP A 189 14.22 4.42 -31.36
CA ASP A 189 14.90 3.49 -30.48
C ASP A 189 14.00 3.09 -29.31
N VAL A 190 14.36 2.00 -28.64
CA VAL A 190 13.76 1.52 -27.40
C VAL A 190 14.90 1.30 -26.42
N GLU A 191 14.94 2.12 -25.38
CA GLU A 191 16.04 2.15 -24.42
C GLU A 191 15.82 1.19 -23.25
N LYS A 192 16.89 0.96 -22.48
CA LYS A 192 16.80 0.29 -21.18
C LYS A 192 15.77 0.98 -20.27
N ASP A 193 15.04 0.16 -19.51
CA ASP A 193 13.96 0.53 -18.60
C ASP A 193 12.72 1.14 -19.31
N GLU A 194 12.71 1.23 -20.65
CA GLU A 194 11.57 1.70 -21.42
C GLU A 194 10.47 0.63 -21.52
N ILE A 195 9.23 1.05 -21.30
CA ILE A 195 8.04 0.23 -21.50
C ILE A 195 7.62 0.36 -22.97
N PHE A 196 7.55 -0.76 -23.69
CA PHE A 196 7.15 -0.78 -25.09
C PHE A 196 6.08 -1.85 -25.37
N GLY A 197 5.41 -1.71 -26.51
CA GLY A 197 4.24 -2.54 -26.84
C GLY A 197 2.99 -2.25 -25.99
N ALA A 198 2.99 -1.19 -25.16
CA ALA A 198 1.85 -0.85 -24.33
C ALA A 198 0.66 -0.27 -25.14
N MET A 199 0.94 0.44 -26.24
CA MET A 199 -0.10 1.20 -26.96
C MET A 199 -1.23 0.30 -27.51
N ALA A 200 -0.86 -0.78 -28.20
CA ALA A 200 -1.82 -1.75 -28.75
C ALA A 200 -2.65 -2.46 -27.66
N VAL A 201 -2.10 -2.60 -26.44
CA VAL A 201 -2.83 -3.15 -25.30
C VAL A 201 -3.94 -2.20 -24.81
N PHE A 202 -3.70 -0.88 -24.87
CA PHE A 202 -4.67 0.14 -24.46
C PHE A 202 -5.69 0.50 -25.53
N THR A 203 -5.26 0.59 -26.79
CA THR A 203 -6.15 0.95 -27.90
C THR A 203 -6.97 -0.23 -28.40
N GLU A 204 -6.63 -1.46 -27.96
CA GLU A 204 -7.21 -2.71 -28.46
C GLU A 204 -7.01 -2.90 -29.96
N GLU A 205 -5.96 -2.26 -30.50
CA GLU A 205 -5.53 -2.36 -31.89
C GLU A 205 -4.41 -3.40 -32.04
N ARG A 206 -4.03 -3.67 -33.29
CA ARG A 206 -2.86 -4.49 -33.62
C ARG A 206 -1.56 -3.74 -33.36
N ARG A 207 -0.45 -4.47 -33.26
CA ARG A 207 0.89 -3.88 -33.16
C ARG A 207 1.13 -2.90 -34.30
N ASN A 208 1.53 -1.69 -33.95
CA ASN A 208 1.77 -0.60 -34.90
C ASN A 208 3.19 -0.59 -35.50
N ALA A 209 4.13 -1.30 -34.88
CA ALA A 209 5.53 -1.37 -35.29
C ALA A 209 6.10 -2.76 -34.98
N THR A 210 7.11 -3.15 -35.76
CA THR A 210 8.02 -4.25 -35.45
C THR A 210 9.13 -3.73 -34.53
N VAL A 211 9.51 -4.47 -33.49
CA VAL A 211 10.62 -4.11 -32.61
C VAL A 211 11.69 -5.19 -32.71
N ILE A 212 12.92 -4.78 -33.02
CA ILE A 212 14.04 -5.67 -33.30
C ILE A 212 15.18 -5.35 -32.34
N ALA A 213 15.77 -6.38 -31.74
CA ALA A 213 16.97 -6.23 -30.92
C ALA A 213 18.14 -5.76 -31.78
N SER A 214 18.70 -4.58 -31.51
CA SER A 214 19.92 -4.12 -32.20
C SER A 214 21.19 -4.67 -31.55
N GLU A 215 21.10 -5.05 -30.28
CA GLU A 215 22.13 -5.78 -29.52
C GLU A 215 21.46 -6.86 -28.65
N PRO A 216 22.20 -7.80 -28.03
CA PRO A 216 21.59 -8.80 -27.16
C PRO A 216 20.78 -8.15 -26.03
N CYS A 217 19.49 -8.52 -25.92
CA CYS A 217 18.54 -7.92 -24.99
C CYS A 217 18.04 -8.93 -23.96
N THR A 218 17.85 -8.47 -22.72
CA THR A 218 17.02 -9.16 -21.72
C THR A 218 15.75 -8.35 -21.51
N VAL A 219 14.61 -8.98 -21.72
CA VAL A 219 13.30 -8.33 -21.79
C VAL A 219 12.36 -8.98 -20.81
N MET A 220 11.70 -8.19 -19.98
CA MET A 220 10.61 -8.66 -19.14
C MET A 220 9.30 -8.61 -19.95
N VAL A 221 8.59 -9.75 -20.02
CA VAL A 221 7.31 -9.88 -20.72
C VAL A 221 6.19 -9.90 -19.69
N ILE A 222 5.16 -9.07 -19.87
CA ILE A 222 4.06 -8.91 -18.91
C ILE A 222 2.72 -9.05 -19.64
N PRO A 223 1.86 -10.02 -19.28
CA PRO A 223 0.53 -10.17 -19.85
C PRO A 223 -0.34 -8.94 -19.63
N LYS A 224 -1.22 -8.61 -20.58
CA LYS A 224 -2.14 -7.46 -20.53
C LYS A 224 -2.82 -7.31 -19.17
N ASP A 225 -3.45 -8.37 -18.67
CA ASP A 225 -4.21 -8.32 -17.41
C ASP A 225 -3.31 -8.05 -16.20
N GLN A 226 -2.08 -8.58 -16.20
CA GLN A 226 -1.10 -8.34 -15.14
C GLN A 226 -0.55 -6.91 -15.23
N PHE A 227 -0.28 -6.41 -16.44
CA PHE A 227 0.17 -5.03 -16.64
C PHE A 227 -0.87 -4.00 -16.20
N LEU A 228 -2.14 -4.20 -16.57
CA LEU A 228 -3.24 -3.36 -16.10
C LEU A 228 -3.35 -3.39 -14.57
N SER A 229 -3.24 -4.57 -13.96
CA SER A 229 -3.25 -4.71 -12.49
C SER A 229 -2.05 -4.01 -11.84
N LEU A 230 -0.86 -4.11 -12.42
CA LEU A 230 0.36 -3.45 -11.94
C LEU A 230 0.22 -1.92 -11.95
N MET A 231 -0.39 -1.34 -12.99
CA MET A 231 -0.63 0.10 -13.03
C MET A 231 -1.62 0.59 -11.97
N HIS A 232 -2.69 -0.18 -11.71
CA HIS A 232 -3.65 0.16 -10.66
C HIS A 232 -3.01 0.15 -9.27
N ASN A 233 -2.13 -0.81 -9.01
CA ASN A 233 -1.52 -0.99 -7.68
C ASN A 233 -0.27 -0.15 -7.47
N ASN A 234 0.48 0.16 -8.53
CA ASN A 234 1.74 0.90 -8.47
C ASN A 234 1.73 2.12 -9.42
N PRO A 235 1.29 3.30 -8.93
CA PRO A 235 1.21 4.52 -9.74
C PRO A 235 2.53 4.96 -10.39
N ARG A 236 3.68 4.50 -9.88
CA ARG A 236 4.98 4.82 -10.49
C ARG A 236 5.13 4.21 -11.88
N ILE A 237 4.56 3.03 -12.13
CA ILE A 237 4.61 2.38 -13.45
C ILE A 237 3.84 3.22 -14.48
N ALA A 238 2.65 3.69 -14.11
CA ALA A 238 1.88 4.61 -14.95
C ALA A 238 2.65 5.92 -15.20
N HIS A 239 3.32 6.45 -14.18
CA HIS A 239 4.14 7.65 -14.32
C HIS A 239 5.30 7.47 -15.31
N SER A 240 6.05 6.36 -15.22
CA SER A 240 7.13 6.06 -16.18
C SER A 240 6.62 5.88 -17.61
N LEU A 241 5.44 5.28 -17.79
CA LEU A 241 4.81 5.18 -19.11
C LEU A 241 4.44 6.57 -19.66
N ILE A 242 3.84 7.43 -18.82
CA ILE A 242 3.48 8.80 -19.22
C ILE A 242 4.73 9.61 -19.59
N GLU A 243 5.83 9.46 -18.84
CA GLU A 243 7.09 10.14 -19.12
C GLU A 243 7.71 9.67 -20.46
N SER A 244 7.71 8.35 -20.72
CA SER A 244 8.16 7.79 -21.99
C SER A 244 7.31 8.30 -23.17
N MET A 245 5.98 8.30 -23.03
CA MET A 245 5.08 8.84 -24.05
C MET A 245 5.33 10.35 -24.30
N ALA A 246 5.50 11.14 -23.24
CA ALA A 246 5.78 12.58 -23.37
C ALA A 246 7.09 12.83 -24.11
N ARG A 247 8.16 12.09 -23.79
CA ARG A 247 9.45 12.14 -24.50
C ARG A 247 9.27 11.81 -25.98
N ARG A 248 8.51 10.78 -26.31
CA ARG A 248 8.27 10.33 -27.69
C ARG A 248 7.48 11.35 -28.50
N ILE A 249 6.47 11.98 -27.89
CA ILE A 249 5.70 13.08 -28.51
C ILE A 249 6.60 14.27 -28.81
N ASP A 250 7.51 14.63 -27.90
CA ASP A 250 8.43 15.75 -28.12
C ASP A 250 9.39 15.48 -29.29
N LEU A 251 9.97 14.28 -29.35
CA LEU A 251 10.83 13.84 -30.47
C LEU A 251 10.08 13.91 -31.82
N MET A 252 8.85 13.39 -31.88
CA MET A 252 8.01 13.45 -33.08
C MET A 252 7.72 14.91 -33.50
N ASN A 253 7.44 15.80 -32.54
CA ASN A 253 7.20 17.21 -32.84
C ASN A 253 8.44 17.92 -33.41
N GLN A 254 9.63 17.61 -32.89
CA GLN A 254 10.89 18.14 -33.40
C GLN A 254 11.15 17.67 -34.84
N GLU A 255 10.93 16.38 -35.11
CA GLU A 255 11.11 15.80 -36.44
C GLU A 255 10.15 16.41 -37.47
N ILE A 256 8.85 16.50 -37.14
CA ILE A 256 7.83 17.14 -37.99
C ILE A 256 8.19 18.60 -38.27
N THR A 257 8.68 19.33 -37.27
CA THR A 257 9.11 20.73 -37.43
C THR A 257 10.29 20.84 -38.39
N SER A 258 11.28 19.95 -38.28
CA SER A 258 12.43 19.91 -39.17
C SER A 258 12.05 19.60 -40.63
N LEU A 259 11.12 18.67 -40.84
CA LEU A 259 10.60 18.31 -42.16
C LEU A 259 9.84 19.48 -42.80
N ARG A 260 9.01 20.17 -42.02
CA ARG A 260 8.30 21.38 -42.47
C ARG A 260 9.24 22.50 -42.88
N HIS A 261 10.37 22.67 -42.18
CA HIS A 261 11.40 23.64 -42.57
C HIS A 261 12.05 23.27 -43.90
N LYS A 262 12.48 22.01 -44.07
CA LYS A 262 13.09 21.52 -45.32
C LYS A 262 12.16 21.67 -46.53
N LEU A 263 10.86 21.40 -46.37
CA LEU A 263 9.86 21.59 -47.43
C LEU A 263 9.71 23.06 -47.85
N LYS A 264 9.69 23.99 -46.88
CA LYS A 264 9.62 25.43 -47.18
C LYS A 264 10.87 25.97 -47.88
N ASP A 265 12.04 25.45 -47.52
CA ASP A 265 13.30 25.84 -48.16
C ASP A 265 13.37 25.33 -49.62
N GLN A 266 12.79 24.16 -49.91
CA GLN A 266 12.67 23.63 -51.27
C GLN A 266 11.67 24.43 -52.13
N GLU A 267 10.51 24.81 -51.58
CA GLU A 267 9.52 25.66 -52.29
C GLU A 267 9.99 27.10 -52.53
N SER A 268 11.02 27.57 -51.81
CA SER A 268 11.59 28.93 -51.97
C SER A 268 12.75 28.99 -52.97
N THR A 269 13.19 27.84 -53.50
CA THR A 269 14.37 27.73 -54.39
C THR A 269 13.99 27.39 -55.84
N ASP A 270 12.70 27.11 -56.11
CA ASP A 270 12.10 26.97 -57.45
C ASP A 270 11.30 28.23 -57.84
#